data_AF-W7UI60-F1
#
_entry.id   AF-W7UI60-F1
#
_cell.length_a   1.000
_cell.length_b   1.000
_cell.length_c   1.000
_cell.angle_alpha   90.00
_cell.angle_beta   90.00
_cell.angle_gamma   90.00
#
_symmetry.space_group_name_H-M   'P 1'
#
loop_
_entity.id
_entity.type
_entity.pdbx_description
1 polymer ?
#
loop_
_entity_poly.entity_id
_entity_poly.type
_entity_poly.pdbx_seq_one_letter_code
_entity_poly.pdbx_strand_id
1 'polypeptide(L)' 'MEYLDMICGLLVFIGIPVTILVMFIVSLVLFVKTPREDPKHKKRLRMFIIFSVLLALLLASVIWLITMLSIGIAHM' A
#
# COMPACT_ATOMS: atom_id res chain seq x y z
N MET A 1 -27.71 -11.36 -4.44
CA MET A 1 -27.26 -10.11 -3.76
C MET A 1 -26.06 -10.40 -2.89
N GLU A 2 -26.15 -11.30 -1.91
CA GLU A 2 -25.05 -11.66 -0.99
C GLU A 2 -23.72 -12.06 -1.66
N TYR A 3 -23.76 -12.87 -2.74
CA TYR A 3 -22.56 -13.25 -3.48
C TYR A 3 -21.87 -12.07 -4.20
N LEU A 4 -22.64 -11.09 -4.68
CA LEU A 4 -22.08 -9.90 -5.33
C LEU A 4 -21.37 -9.02 -4.30
N ASP A 5 -21.94 -8.88 -3.10
CA ASP A 5 -21.33 -8.13 -2.01
C ASP A 5 -20.02 -8.78 -1.54
N MET A 6 -19.98 -10.12 -1.45
CA MET A 6 -18.76 -10.86 -1.12
C MET A 6 -17.65 -10.67 -2.17
N ILE A 7 -18.00 -10.74 -3.47
CA ILE A 7 -17.05 -10.54 -4.56
C ILE A 7 -16.53 -9.10 -4.55
N CYS A 8 -17.41 -8.11 -4.39
CA CYS A 8 -17.01 -6.71 -4.26
C CYS A 8 -16.10 -6.49 -3.06
N GLY A 9 -16.43 -7.09 -1.91
CA GLY A 9 -15.60 -7.03 -0.70
C GLY A 9 -14.21 -7.60 -0.92
N LEU A 10 -14.11 -8.77 -1.55
CA LEU A 10 -12.83 -9.42 -1.89
C LEU A 10 -12.02 -8.55 -2.87
N LEU A 11 -12.68 -8.01 -3.90
CA LEU A 11 -12.04 -7.18 -4.91
C LEU A 11 -11.47 -5.89 -4.31
N VAL A 12 -12.19 -5.29 -3.35
CA VAL A 12 -11.72 -4.10 -2.63
C VAL A 12 -10.58 -4.46 -1.69
N PHE A 13 -10.73 -5.54 -0.92
CA PHE A 13 -9.75 -5.98 0.07
C PHE A 13 -8.41 -6.35 -0.56
N ILE A 14 -8.41 -6.98 -1.74
CA ILE A 14 -7.18 -7.37 -2.45
C ILE A 14 -6.75 -6.27 -3.44
N GLY A 15 -7.69 -5.67 -4.16
CA GLY A 15 -7.43 -4.69 -5.21
C GLY A 15 -6.83 -3.39 -4.68
N ILE A 16 -7.24 -2.91 -3.50
CA ILE A 16 -6.66 -1.71 -2.89
C ILE A 16 -5.17 -1.90 -2.58
N PRO A 17 -4.74 -2.93 -1.81
CA PRO A 17 -3.33 -3.17 -1.55
C PRO A 17 -2.49 -3.31 -2.82
N VAL A 18 -2.99 -4.07 -3.81
CA VAL A 18 -2.30 -4.28 -5.08
C VAL A 18 -2.14 -2.96 -5.83
N THR A 19 -3.18 -2.13 -5.89
CA THR A 19 -3.13 -0.83 -6.56
C THR A 19 -2.13 0.12 -5.89
N ILE A 20 -2.12 0.17 -4.56
CA ILE A 20 -1.15 0.98 -3.79
C ILE A 20 0.28 0.51 -4.08
N LEU A 21 0.51 -0.80 -4.11
CA LEU A 21 1.82 -1.37 -4.42
C LEU A 21 2.29 -1.01 -5.84
N VAL A 22 1.42 -1.16 -6.84
CA VAL A 22 1.75 -0.79 -8.23
C VAL A 22 2.06 0.71 -8.34
N MET A 23 1.22 1.57 -7.76
CA MET A 23 1.43 3.03 -7.74
C MET A 23 2.74 3.43 -7.04
N PHE A 24 3.09 2.73 -5.95
CA PHE A 24 4.37 2.92 -5.27
C PHE A 24 5.55 2.57 -6.17
N ILE A 25 5.53 1.40 -6.83
CA ILE A 25 6.60 0.98 -7.76
C ILE A 25 6.73 1.98 -8.91
N VAL A 26 5.63 2.39 -9.53
CA VAL A 26 5.62 3.37 -10.61
C VAL A 26 6.22 4.70 -10.14
N SER A 27 5.82 5.17 -8.95
CA SER A 27 6.36 6.41 -8.37
C SER A 27 7.85 6.31 -8.04
N LEU A 28 8.31 5.17 -7.55
CA LEU A 28 9.72 4.89 -7.28
C LEU A 28 10.54 4.92 -8.57
N VAL A 29 10.09 4.19 -9.61
CA VAL A 29 10.77 4.15 -10.92
C VAL A 29 10.83 5.55 -11.54
N LEU A 30 9.73 6.31 -11.49
CA LEU A 30 9.69 7.67 -12.00
C LEU A 30 10.59 8.62 -11.20
N PHE A 31 10.69 8.42 -9.89
CA PHE A 31 11.57 9.22 -9.04
C PHE A 31 13.05 8.93 -9.32
N VAL A 32 13.44 7.65 -9.36
CA VAL A 32 14.84 7.23 -9.63
C VAL A 32 15.30 7.66 -11.02
N LYS A 33 14.40 7.61 -12.02
CA LYS A 33 14.72 8.05 -13.39
C LYS A 33 14.78 9.57 -13.56
N THR A 34 14.28 10.37 -12.61
CA THR A 34 14.27 11.83 -12.75
C THR A 34 15.53 12.45 -12.16
N PRO A 35 16.35 13.14 -12.98
CA PRO A 35 17.55 13.82 -12.48
C PRO A 35 17.20 14.90 -11.44
N ARG A 36 18.09 15.12 -10.48
CA ARG A 36 17.86 16.03 -9.34
C ARG A 36 17.62 17.48 -9.75
N GLU A 37 18.14 17.89 -10.90
CA GLU A 37 18.04 19.25 -11.44
C GLU A 37 16.72 19.50 -12.19
N ASP A 38 15.92 18.45 -12.46
CA ASP A 38 14.63 18.60 -13.12
C ASP A 38 13.64 19.30 -12.15
N PRO A 39 12.94 20.37 -12.56
CA PRO A 39 11.91 21.02 -11.74
C PRO A 39 10.81 20.07 -11.27
N LYS A 40 10.61 18.93 -11.96
CA LYS A 40 9.65 17.88 -11.59
C LYS A 40 10.16 16.93 -10.50
N HIS A 41 11.45 16.94 -10.17
CA HIS A 41 12.06 16.05 -9.17
C HIS A 41 11.40 16.21 -7.80
N LYS A 42 11.19 17.45 -7.32
CA LYS A 42 10.51 17.72 -6.03
C LYS A 42 9.06 17.21 -6.00
N LYS A 43 8.35 17.29 -7.14
CA LYS A 43 6.97 16.78 -7.26
C LYS A 43 6.93 15.26 -7.21
N ARG A 44 7.86 14.59 -7.91
CA ARG A 44 7.98 13.12 -7.91
C ARG A 44 8.44 12.58 -6.55
N LEU A 45 9.34 13.28 -5.86
CA LEU A 45 9.72 12.97 -4.48
C LEU A 45 8.51 12.99 -3.55
N ARG A 46 7.67 14.04 -3.61
CA ARG A 46 6.45 14.11 -2.78
C ARG A 46 5.49 12.95 -3.07
N MET A 47 5.25 12.63 -4.35
CA MET A 47 4.41 11.48 -4.72
C MET A 47 4.99 10.18 -4.18
N PHE A 48 6.30 9.96 -4.34
CA PHE A 48 6.98 8.79 -3.82
C PHE A 48 6.82 8.68 -2.30
N ILE A 49 7.02 9.76 -1.54
CA ILE A 49 6.84 9.78 -0.09
C ILE A 49 5.39 9.44 0.28
N ILE A 50 4.40 10.02 -0.40
CA ILE A 50 2.97 9.74 -0.12
C ILE A 50 2.66 8.25 -0.31
N PHE A 51 3.07 7.67 -1.44
CA PHE A 51 2.85 6.24 -1.68
C PHE A 51 3.67 5.36 -0.73
N SER A 52 4.87 5.79 -0.33
CA SER A 52 5.69 5.09 0.66
C SER A 52 5.01 5.04 2.03
N VAL A 53 4.44 6.16 2.48
CA VAL A 53 3.73 6.25 3.76
C VAL A 53 2.45 5.43 3.72
N LEU A 54 1.69 5.49 2.62
CA LEU A 54 0.51 4.66 2.40
C LEU A 54 0.84 3.15 2.46
N LEU A 55 1.92 2.73 1.80
CA LEU A 55 2.36 1.34 1.81
C LEU A 55 2.81 0.92 3.22
N ALA A 56 3.57 1.78 3.92
CA ALA A 56 4.01 1.52 5.28
C ALA A 56 2.83 1.36 6.26
N LEU A 57 1.80 2.21 6.15
CA LEU A 57 0.58 2.11 6.94
C LEU A 57 -0.17 0.80 6.67
N LEU A 58 -0.26 0.39 5.40
CA LEU A 58 -0.90 -0.87 5.02
C LEU A 58 -0.15 -2.07 5.61
N LEU A 59 1.18 -2.08 5.51
CA LEU A 59 2.01 -3.13 6.11
C LEU A 59 1.90 -3.14 7.64
N ALA A 60 1.91 -1.98 8.28
CA ALA A 60 1.76 -1.87 9.73
C ALA A 60 0.41 -2.43 10.20
N SER A 61 -0.68 -2.15 9.45
CA SER A 61 -2.00 -2.70 9.73
C SER A 61 -2.02 -4.23 9.63
N VAL A 62 -1.39 -4.79 8.58
CA VAL A 62 -1.27 -6.25 8.41
C VAL A 62 -0.45 -6.88 9.54
N ILE A 63 0.70 -6.30 9.89
CA ILE A 63 1.55 -6.79 10.98
C ILE A 63 0.80 -6.74 12.32
N TRP A 64 0.07 -5.66 12.58
CA TRP A 64 -0.75 -5.51 13.78
C TRP A 64 -1.81 -6.61 13.88
N LEU A 65 -2.54 -6.87 12.79
CA LEU A 65 -3.54 -7.93 12.72
C LEU A 65 -2.92 -9.31 12.98
N ILE A 66 -1.79 -9.61 12.35
CA ILE A 66 -1.08 -10.88 12.54
C ILE A 66 -0.61 -11.02 13.99
N THR A 67 -0.10 -9.94 14.59
CA THR A 67 0.37 -9.93 15.98
C THR A 67 -0.77 -10.19 16.95
N MET A 68 -1.89 -9.47 16.79
CA MET A 68 -3.11 -9.66 17.59
C MET A 68 -3.66 -11.08 17.46
N LEU A 69 -3.71 -11.61 16.24
CA LEU A 69 -4.15 -12.98 15.99
C LEU A 69 -3.21 -14.00 16.67
N SER A 70 -1.90 -13.79 16.58
CA SER A 70 -0.90 -14.68 17.19
C SER A 70 -1.00 -14.70 18.71
N ILE A 71 -1.21 -13.54 19.35
CA ILE A 71 -1.42 -13.43 20.80
C ILE A 71 -2.70 -14.16 21.20
N GLY A 72 -3.78 -13.97 20.43
CA GLY A 72 -5.05 -14.65 20.67
C GLY A 72 -4.90 -16.17 20.62
N ILE A 73 -4.26 -16.71 19.58
CA ILE A 73 -4.00 -18.14 19.44
C ILE A 73 -3.10 -18.67 20.58
N ALA A 74 -2.11 -17.90 21.01
CA ALA A 74 -1.19 -18.31 22.07
C ALA A 74 -1.83 -18.39 23.47
N HIS A 75 -2.98 -17.75 23.68
CA HIS A 75 -3.75 -17.76 24.93
C HIS A 75 -4.94 -18.72 24.93
N MET A 76 -5.17 -19.45 23.83
CA MET A 76 -6.15 -20.54 23.72
C MET A 76 -5.48 -21.89 23.94
#